data_AF-A0A3D1J182-F1
#
_entry.id   AF-A0A3D1J182-F1
#
_cell.length_a   1.000
_cell.length_b   1.000
_cell.length_c   1.000
_cell.angle_alpha   90.00
_cell.angle_beta   90.00
_cell.angle_gamma   90.00
#
_symmetry.space_group_name_H-M   'P 1'
#
loop_
_entity.id
_entity.type
_entity.pdbx_description
1 polymer ?
#
loop_
_entity_poly.entity_id
_entity_poly.type
_entity_poly.pdbx_seq_one_letter_code
_entity_poly.pdbx_strand_id
1 'polypeptide(L)'
;AFGEQEFLQAFIDAGFTAVKLDKWDAQPWQVVEGIEFRSVTLLASKGHGKECIDRGHAVIYRGPFAEVRDEEGHVFPRGERMAVCERTFRFLTEGPHQDSFIGITPAVLSEPRTWCAPPNTRRSAAVTKGALHGSACGEAKCC
;
A
#
# COMPACT_ATOMS: atom_id res chain seq x y z
N ALA A 1 25.34 -13.94 -11.84
CA ALA A 1 24.49 -12.74 -12.01
C ALA A 1 23.05 -13.21 -12.19
N PHE A 2 22.07 -12.42 -11.80
CA PHE A 2 20.64 -12.72 -11.98
C PHE A 2 20.10 -11.95 -13.19
N GLY A 3 19.08 -12.48 -13.86
CA GLY A 3 18.24 -11.67 -14.74
C GLY A 3 17.48 -10.60 -13.95
N GLU A 4 17.02 -9.53 -14.62
CA GLU A 4 16.35 -8.38 -13.96
C GLU A 4 15.18 -8.83 -13.08
N GLN A 5 14.27 -9.64 -13.62
CA GLN A 5 13.13 -10.16 -12.88
C GLN A 5 13.54 -11.18 -11.82
N GLU A 6 14.45 -12.11 -12.15
CA GLU A 6 14.91 -13.16 -11.23
C GLU A 6 15.53 -12.58 -9.96
N PHE A 7 16.23 -11.44 -10.09
CA PHE A 7 16.84 -10.79 -8.95
C PHE A 7 15.80 -10.33 -7.93
N LEU A 8 14.68 -9.75 -8.37
CA LEU A 8 13.57 -9.38 -7.50
C LEU A 8 12.84 -10.62 -6.98
N GLN A 9 12.60 -11.61 -7.85
CA GLN A 9 11.86 -12.82 -7.51
C GLN A 9 12.54 -13.61 -6.39
N ALA A 10 13.87 -13.67 -6.35
CA ALA A 10 14.61 -14.34 -5.29
C ALA A 10 14.27 -13.80 -3.88
N PHE A 11 13.99 -12.50 -3.74
CA PHE A 11 13.57 -11.90 -2.46
C PHE A 11 12.11 -12.20 -2.15
N ILE A 12 11.25 -12.20 -3.16
CA ILE A 12 9.83 -12.57 -3.01
C ILE A 12 9.72 -14.02 -2.54
N ASP A 13 10.45 -14.94 -3.16
CA ASP A 13 10.47 -16.38 -2.82
C ASP A 13 11.04 -16.61 -1.41
N ALA A 14 11.96 -15.75 -0.96
CA ALA A 14 12.49 -15.75 0.40
C ALA A 14 11.52 -15.15 1.45
N GLY A 15 10.34 -14.69 1.03
CA GLY A 15 9.29 -14.15 1.91
C GLY A 15 9.42 -12.66 2.24
N PHE A 16 10.17 -11.90 1.43
CA PHE A 16 10.16 -10.44 1.51
C PHE A 16 9.01 -9.84 0.70
N THR A 17 8.63 -8.62 1.10
CA THR A 17 7.54 -7.82 0.52
C THR A 17 8.05 -6.42 0.21
N ALA A 18 7.27 -5.61 -0.53
CA ALA A 18 7.65 -4.27 -0.97
C ALA A 18 9.01 -4.25 -1.66
N VAL A 19 9.27 -5.26 -2.49
CA VAL A 19 10.51 -5.44 -3.21
C VAL A 19 10.59 -4.39 -4.33
N LYS A 20 11.58 -3.50 -4.29
CA LYS A 20 11.77 -2.44 -5.29
C LYS A 20 13.23 -2.22 -5.66
N LEU A 21 13.46 -1.84 -6.92
CA LEU A 21 14.74 -1.27 -7.33
C LEU A 21 14.87 0.14 -6.75
N ASP A 22 15.90 0.34 -5.93
CA ASP A 22 16.24 1.63 -5.32
C ASP A 22 17.30 2.36 -6.14
N LYS A 23 18.27 1.61 -6.66
CA LYS A 23 19.30 2.13 -7.55
C LYS A 23 19.43 1.28 -8.81
N TRP A 24 19.54 1.95 -9.94
CA TRP A 24 19.85 1.36 -11.24
C TRP A 24 21.00 2.14 -11.88
N ASP A 25 22.17 1.52 -12.05
CA ASP A 25 23.27 2.18 -12.74
C ASP A 25 23.00 2.24 -14.26
N ALA A 26 22.93 3.46 -14.78
CA ALA A 26 22.57 3.76 -16.17
C ALA A 26 23.61 3.26 -17.19
N GLN A 27 24.85 3.03 -16.78
CA GLN A 27 25.89 2.44 -17.62
C GLN A 27 26.24 1.04 -17.12
N PRO A 28 26.35 0.03 -18.00
CA PRO A 28 26.85 -1.28 -17.60
C PRO A 28 28.34 -1.17 -17.22
N TRP A 29 28.75 -1.93 -16.19
CA TRP A 29 30.16 -2.00 -15.81
C TRP A 29 30.93 -3.02 -16.65
N GLN A 30 30.23 -3.93 -17.33
CA GLN A 30 30.80 -4.88 -18.27
C GLN A 30 29.76 -5.31 -19.31
N VAL A 31 30.21 -5.60 -20.52
CA VAL A 31 29.39 -6.23 -21.58
C VAL A 31 30.13 -7.47 -22.07
N VAL A 32 29.50 -8.64 -22.03
CA VAL A 32 30.07 -9.93 -22.49
C VAL A 32 29.10 -10.55 -23.47
N GLU A 33 29.54 -10.82 -24.69
CA GLU A 33 28.71 -11.43 -25.75
C GLU A 33 27.36 -10.69 -25.96
N GLY A 34 27.36 -9.36 -25.77
CA GLY A 34 26.16 -8.53 -25.89
C GLY A 34 25.28 -8.48 -24.64
N ILE A 35 25.63 -9.19 -23.57
CA ILE A 35 24.94 -9.16 -22.28
C ILE A 35 25.53 -8.05 -21.42
N GLU A 36 24.68 -7.09 -21.03
CA GLU A 36 25.03 -6.00 -20.13
C GLU A 36 24.99 -6.43 -18.66
N PHE A 37 26.06 -6.18 -17.93
CA PHE A 37 26.11 -6.36 -16.49
C PHE A 37 26.05 -4.98 -15.81
N ARG A 38 25.06 -4.80 -14.95
CA ARG A 38 24.77 -3.53 -14.25
C ARG A 38 24.84 -3.73 -12.75
N SER A 39 25.12 -2.64 -12.04
CA SER A 39 25.00 -2.61 -10.58
C SER A 39 23.61 -2.11 -10.22
N VAL A 40 22.95 -2.82 -9.32
CA VAL A 40 21.60 -2.51 -8.87
C VAL A 40 21.54 -2.61 -7.35
N THR A 41 20.75 -1.74 -6.73
CA THR A 41 20.40 -1.82 -5.31
C THR A 41 18.92 -2.06 -5.19
N LEU A 42 18.55 -3.02 -4.36
CA LEU A 42 17.17 -3.41 -4.13
C LEU A 42 16.85 -3.20 -2.65
N LEU A 43 15.66 -2.68 -2.38
CA LEU A 43 15.09 -2.61 -1.05
C LEU A 43 13.94 -3.60 -0.96
N ALA A 44 13.89 -4.31 0.16
CA ALA A 44 12.87 -5.30 0.46
C ALA A 44 12.56 -5.27 1.96
N SER A 45 11.30 -5.46 2.32
CA SER A 45 10.83 -5.38 3.69
C SER A 45 10.31 -6.74 4.17
N LYS A 46 10.66 -7.10 5.41
CA LYS A 46 10.04 -8.25 6.06
C LYS A 46 8.63 -7.87 6.48
N GLY A 47 7.64 -8.67 6.07
CA GLY A 47 6.24 -8.41 6.42
C GLY A 47 6.02 -8.30 7.93
N HIS A 48 5.00 -7.53 8.32
CA HIS A 48 4.60 -7.39 9.71
C HIS A 48 3.56 -8.45 10.02
N GLY A 49 3.87 -9.41 10.92
CA GLY A 49 2.89 -10.31 11.57
C GLY A 49 1.90 -11.07 10.65
N LYS A 50 1.02 -11.88 11.25
CA LYS A 50 -0.09 -12.55 10.54
C LYS A 50 -1.47 -12.01 10.94
N GLU A 51 -1.56 -11.37 12.09
CA GLU A 51 -2.84 -10.96 12.67
C GLU A 51 -3.38 -9.73 11.94
N CYS A 52 -4.57 -9.87 11.33
CA CYS A 52 -5.21 -8.80 10.59
C CYS A 52 -6.54 -8.48 11.27
N ILE A 53 -6.54 -7.41 12.06
CA ILE A 53 -7.70 -6.93 12.83
C ILE A 53 -8.22 -5.64 12.21
N ASP A 54 -9.51 -5.59 11.91
CA ASP A 54 -10.20 -4.37 11.54
C ASP A 54 -10.47 -3.52 12.78
N ARG A 55 -9.95 -2.30 12.77
CA ARG A 55 -10.19 -1.25 13.77
C ARG A 55 -10.85 -0.01 13.17
N GLY A 56 -11.31 -0.08 11.93
CA GLY A 56 -11.92 1.04 11.20
C GLY A 56 -10.94 1.90 10.41
N HIS A 57 -9.68 1.49 10.32
CA HIS A 57 -8.64 2.18 9.53
C HIS A 57 -8.99 2.23 8.04
N ALA A 58 -8.48 3.28 7.40
CA ALA A 58 -8.52 3.41 5.95
C ALA A 58 -7.24 4.03 5.40
N VAL A 59 -6.97 3.76 4.14
CA VAL A 59 -5.91 4.41 3.36
C VAL A 59 -6.47 5.00 2.08
N ILE A 60 -5.81 6.03 1.55
CA ILE A 60 -6.04 6.53 0.20
C ILE A 60 -4.72 6.42 -0.57
N TYR A 61 -4.74 5.74 -1.72
CA TYR A 61 -3.61 5.74 -2.63
C TYR A 61 -3.54 7.09 -3.36
N ARG A 62 -2.38 7.74 -3.34
CA ARG A 62 -2.17 9.08 -3.92
C ARG A 62 -2.17 9.09 -5.45
N GLY A 63 -1.84 7.97 -6.10
CA GLY A 63 -1.54 7.92 -7.53
C GLY A 63 -0.03 7.86 -7.81
N PRO A 64 0.41 8.03 -9.08
CA PRO A 64 -0.36 8.53 -10.23
C PRO A 64 -1.14 7.45 -11.00
N PHE A 65 -0.82 6.17 -10.82
CA PHE A 65 -1.47 5.07 -11.53
C PHE A 65 -2.96 4.99 -11.21
N ALA A 66 -3.76 4.41 -12.12
CA ALA A 66 -5.20 4.28 -11.91
C ALA A 66 -5.52 3.47 -10.63
N GLU A 67 -4.75 2.41 -10.41
CA GLU A 67 -4.76 1.61 -9.20
C GLU A 67 -3.40 0.94 -9.01
N VAL A 68 -3.13 0.51 -7.78
CA VAL A 68 -2.00 -0.38 -7.44
C VAL A 68 -2.50 -1.59 -6.68
N ARG A 69 -1.76 -2.69 -6.76
CA ARG A 69 -2.02 -3.93 -6.04
C ARG A 69 -0.79 -4.31 -5.23
N ASP A 70 -0.99 -4.75 -3.99
CA ASP A 70 0.09 -5.27 -3.15
C ASP A 70 0.21 -6.81 -3.25
N GLU A 71 1.23 -7.37 -2.61
CA GLU A 71 1.54 -8.79 -2.60
C GLU A 71 0.49 -9.63 -1.86
N GLU A 72 -0.34 -9.01 -1.03
CA GLU A 72 -1.44 -9.66 -0.31
C GLU A 72 -2.77 -9.62 -1.08
N GLY A 73 -2.76 -9.02 -2.28
CA GLY A 73 -3.91 -8.95 -3.18
C GLY A 73 -4.87 -7.79 -2.91
N HIS A 74 -4.53 -6.85 -2.02
CA HIS A 74 -5.31 -5.64 -1.85
C HIS A 74 -5.22 -4.77 -3.12
N VAL A 75 -6.32 -4.11 -3.46
CA VAL A 75 -6.41 -3.21 -4.62
C VAL A 75 -6.70 -1.80 -4.11
N PHE A 76 -5.91 -0.84 -4.57
CA PHE A 76 -6.00 0.56 -4.16
C PHE A 76 -6.18 1.47 -5.38
N PRO A 77 -7.42 1.77 -5.78
CA PRO A 77 -7.70 2.80 -6.77
C PRO A 77 -7.27 4.18 -6.24
N ARG A 78 -6.67 5.02 -7.10
CA ARG A 78 -6.22 6.35 -6.69
C ARG A 78 -7.39 7.21 -6.19
N GLY A 79 -7.18 7.93 -5.08
CA GLY A 79 -8.16 8.86 -4.51
C GLY A 79 -9.34 8.21 -3.79
N GLU A 80 -9.49 6.88 -3.83
CA GLU A 80 -10.56 6.17 -3.13
C GLU A 80 -10.13 5.79 -1.71
N ARG A 81 -11.07 5.90 -0.76
CA ARG A 81 -10.84 5.54 0.64
C ARG A 81 -11.04 4.04 0.80
N MET A 82 -9.95 3.30 0.97
CA MET A 82 -9.95 1.84 1.03
C MET A 82 -9.87 1.35 2.46
N ALA A 83 -10.67 0.33 2.77
CA ALA A 83 -10.61 -0.35 4.06
C ALA A 83 -9.35 -1.22 4.11
N VAL A 84 -8.63 -1.16 5.24
CA VAL A 84 -7.50 -2.04 5.55
C VAL A 84 -7.53 -2.44 7.03
N CYS A 85 -6.91 -3.57 7.37
CA CYS A 85 -6.67 -3.91 8.77
C CYS A 85 -5.52 -3.08 9.36
N GLU A 86 -5.41 -3.05 10.68
CA GLU A 86 -4.42 -2.24 11.41
C GLU A 86 -2.96 -2.51 11.00
N ARG A 87 -2.61 -3.78 10.78
CA ARG A 87 -1.29 -4.21 10.31
C ARG A 87 -0.96 -3.62 8.93
N THR A 88 -1.86 -3.79 7.97
CA THR A 88 -1.70 -3.26 6.61
C THR A 88 -1.71 -1.74 6.61
N PHE A 89 -2.56 -1.10 7.43
CA PHE A 89 -2.56 0.34 7.63
C PHE A 89 -1.17 0.84 8.02
N ARG A 90 -0.60 0.30 9.10
CA ARG A 90 0.73 0.68 9.57
C ARG A 90 1.81 0.42 8.53
N PHE A 91 1.80 -0.74 7.87
CA PHE A 91 2.76 -1.04 6.82
C PHE A 91 2.73 -0.02 5.68
N LEU A 92 1.53 0.41 5.26
CA LEU A 92 1.37 1.37 4.18
C LEU A 92 1.68 2.82 4.60
N THR A 93 1.53 3.17 5.87
CA THR A 93 1.69 4.55 6.35
C THR A 93 3.00 4.82 7.09
N GLU A 94 3.66 3.79 7.62
CA GLU A 94 4.93 3.88 8.37
C GLU A 94 6.07 3.13 7.64
N GLY A 95 5.74 2.32 6.63
CA GLY A 95 6.69 1.46 5.93
C GLY A 95 7.14 2.03 4.57
N PRO A 96 7.67 1.18 3.68
CA PRO A 96 8.29 1.59 2.41
C PRO A 96 7.32 2.27 1.42
N HIS A 97 6.01 2.24 1.71
CA HIS A 97 4.95 2.82 0.88
C HIS A 97 4.42 4.15 1.41
N GLN A 98 4.95 4.69 2.53
CA GLN A 98 4.39 5.87 3.21
C GLN A 98 4.17 7.08 2.29
N ASP A 99 5.05 7.28 1.31
CA ASP A 99 4.95 8.43 0.39
C ASP A 99 3.85 8.26 -0.65
N SER A 100 3.37 7.04 -0.87
CA SER A 100 2.32 6.69 -1.83
C SER A 100 0.92 6.70 -1.23
N PHE A 101 0.79 6.66 0.10
CA PHE A 101 -0.49 6.52 0.79
C PHE A 101 -0.77 7.68 1.75
N ILE A 102 -2.05 7.91 2.00
CA ILE A 102 -2.56 8.78 3.06
C ILE A 102 -3.28 7.88 4.05
N GLY A 103 -2.80 7.84 5.29
CA GLY A 103 -3.48 7.15 6.39
C GLY A 103 -4.64 7.96 6.93
N ILE A 104 -5.78 7.30 7.16
CA ILE A 104 -6.93 7.83 7.89
C ILE A 104 -7.21 6.92 9.09
N THR A 105 -6.74 7.36 10.26
CA THR A 105 -7.09 6.77 11.55
C THR A 105 -8.54 7.17 11.89
N PRO A 106 -9.40 6.23 12.31
CA PRO A 106 -10.75 6.58 12.69
C PRO A 106 -10.74 7.40 13.98
N ALA A 107 -11.69 8.34 14.12
CA ALA A 107 -11.81 9.19 15.30
C ALA A 107 -11.99 8.39 16.60
N VAL A 108 -12.68 7.24 16.50
CA VAL A 108 -12.80 6.24 17.55
C VAL A 108 -12.47 4.89 16.94
N LEU A 109 -11.52 4.16 17.53
CA LEU A 109 -11.19 2.80 17.08
C LEU A 109 -12.43 1.91 17.19
N SER A 110 -12.72 1.15 16.13
CA SER A 110 -13.78 0.15 16.18
C SER A 110 -13.37 -1.02 17.09
N GLU A 111 -14.37 -1.71 17.63
CA GLU A 111 -14.16 -2.98 18.32
C GLU A 111 -13.37 -3.94 17.42
N PRO A 112 -12.40 -4.69 17.98
CA PRO A 112 -11.52 -5.54 17.20
C PRO A 112 -12.34 -6.63 16.52
N ARG A 113 -12.24 -6.71 15.20
CA ARG A 113 -12.86 -7.78 14.41
C ARG A 113 -11.83 -8.41 13.51
N THR A 114 -11.90 -9.72 13.33
CA THR A 114 -11.07 -10.41 12.33
C THR A 114 -11.34 -9.81 10.95
N TRP A 115 -10.27 -9.47 10.22
CA TRP A 115 -10.36 -8.94 8.87
C TRP A 115 -11.05 -9.94 7.94
N CYS A 116 -12.13 -9.49 7.27
CA CYS A 116 -12.89 -10.32 6.35
C CYS A 116 -13.34 -9.57 5.08
N ALA A 117 -12.87 -8.33 4.90
CA ALA A 117 -13.27 -7.52 3.76
C ALA A 117 -12.55 -8.00 2.48
N PRO A 118 -13.27 -8.17 1.35
CA PRO A 118 -12.65 -8.54 0.08
C PRO A 118 -11.74 -7.42 -0.46
N PRO A 119 -10.82 -7.74 -1.39
CA PRO A 119 -10.05 -6.72 -2.11
C PRO A 119 -10.95 -5.65 -2.72
N ASN A 120 -10.45 -4.41 -2.78
CA ASN A 120 -11.19 -3.25 -3.30
C ASN A 120 -12.41 -2.81 -2.44
N THR A 121 -12.48 -3.20 -1.16
CA THR A 121 -13.53 -2.71 -0.24
C THR A 121 -13.31 -1.24 0.12
N ARG A 122 -14.30 -0.40 -0.17
CA ARG A 122 -14.28 1.03 0.20
C ARG A 122 -14.67 1.21 1.66
N ARG A 123 -13.95 2.08 2.38
CA ARG A 123 -14.32 2.50 3.73
C ARG A 123 -15.21 3.74 3.67
N SER A 124 -16.39 3.66 4.28
CA SER A 124 -17.27 4.81 4.39
C SER A 124 -16.67 5.90 5.29
N ALA A 125 -16.98 7.16 4.99
CA ALA A 125 -16.54 8.28 5.83
C ALA A 125 -17.13 8.23 7.25
N ALA A 126 -18.33 7.66 7.42
CA ALA A 126 -18.97 7.53 8.74
C ALA A 126 -18.16 6.68 9.71
N VAL A 127 -17.49 5.62 9.23
CA VAL A 127 -16.64 4.77 10.06
C VAL A 127 -15.37 5.50 10.50
N THR A 128 -14.79 6.33 9.61
CA THR A 128 -13.54 7.04 9.90
C THR A 128 -13.73 8.32 10.71
N LYS A 129 -14.84 9.03 10.52
CA LYS A 129 -15.08 10.31 11.21
C LYS A 129 -15.80 10.15 12.56
N GLY A 130 -16.22 8.93 12.91
CA GLY A 130 -17.27 8.71 13.90
C GLY A 130 -18.62 9.12 13.32
N ALA A 131 -19.68 8.39 13.63
CA ALA A 131 -21.00 8.57 13.01
C ALA A 131 -21.75 9.85 13.46
N LEU A 132 -21.09 11.01 13.34
CA LEU A 132 -21.64 12.35 13.63
C LEU A 132 -21.23 13.34 12.54
N HIS A 133 -21.50 12.99 11.28
CA HIS A 133 -21.79 14.03 10.30
C HIS A 133 -23.29 13.98 10.04
N GLY A 134 -24.03 14.73 10.86
CA GLY A 134 -25.38 15.11 10.52
C GLY A 134 -25.36 15.73 9.13
N SER A 135 -26.10 15.12 8.21
CA SER A 135 -26.41 15.71 6.92
C SER A 135 -27.29 16.94 7.17
N ALA A 136 -26.66 18.07 7.49
CA ALA A 136 -27.29 19.38 7.42
C ALA A 136 -27.00 19.95 6.03
N CYS A 137 -27.63 19.38 5.01
CA CYS A 137 -27.83 20.02 3.71
C CYS A 137 -29.32 20.17 3.52
N GLY A 138 -29.84 21.28 4.03
CA GLY A 138 -31.16 21.81 3.75
C GLY A 138 -31.07 23.33 3.87
N GLU A 139 -30.94 23.97 2.71
CA GLU A 139 -31.04 25.43 2.49
C GLU A 139 -29.89 26.32 2.99
N ALA A 140 -28.80 26.36 2.23
CA ALA A 140 -28.13 27.63 1.94
C ALA A 140 -27.36 27.53 0.62
N LYS A 141 -27.74 28.41 -0.32
CA LYS A 141 -27.01 28.67 -1.57
C LYS A 141 -25.54 28.93 -1.26
N CYS A 142 -24.64 28.26 -1.97
CA CYS A 142 -23.27 28.73 -2.13
C CYS A 142 -23.04 29.03 -3.62
N CYS A 143 -22.57 30.25 -3.85
CA CYS A 143 -22.26 30.86 -5.15
C CYS A 143 -21.12 30.15 -5.89
#